data_AF-K9BLE4-F1
#
_entry.id   AF-K9BLE4-F1
#
_cell.length_a   1.000
_cell.length_b   1.000
_cell.length_c   1.000
_cell.angle_alpha   90.00
_cell.angle_beta   90.00
_cell.angle_gamma   90.00
#
_symmetry.space_group_name_H-M   'P 1'
#
loop_
_entity.id
_entity.type
_entity.pdbx_description
1 polymer ?
#
loop_
_entity_poly.entity_id
_entity_poly.type
_entity_poly.pdbx_seq_one_letter_code
_entity_poly.pdbx_strand_id
1 'polypeptide(L)'
;MLFKKEELDKIKYMNGLANHLNEVYRRVEKEGINNFIFYDDIINSSVVFDEIKNGIIYIDDLLVNFIPVEKVDLLVNEINIIDKNIYEMMMYDQIQGNLFQSFFSGLVSCFNYLFKKITGEVLNTRSRTDYSGDFLNLMEKLNQLDSKRKRIEQNNSLKDRVVVLEEKINNFINQNTQNMEIFDKKIEEFLLSRKLAYDDSISSIIAKFKNGIFEFQNEYENDLKVKVDNLKANYENNKNELDTLLGAFEKHKSLLSKKTENEISKHYSTKAKWEKITYWVATFISILIILVSIGLAWCGLDSYYQNYVSVSQCTELRDYKDCIEKLELIRNASKDYAFYYLIMRLIFSILLFLTVIYTSRIAIRAYSHWRHSENMHLKLASLRPFINSLKPDEQSQIHKDLVPDYFGKDAGIVDGQNEKFKDLPANVSAVAMKAIEQIGGGSSEGKDAKKGESN
;
A
#
# COMPACT_ATOMS: atom_id res chain seq x y z
N MET A 1 26.20 -81.32 55.21
CA MET A 1 26.77 -81.79 56.50
C MET A 1 28.27 -81.91 56.31
N LEU A 2 29.05 -81.42 57.28
CA LEU A 2 30.51 -81.32 57.20
C LEU A 2 31.18 -82.69 57.45
N PHE A 3 30.72 -83.43 58.47
CA PHE A 3 31.10 -84.83 58.68
C PHE A 3 30.06 -85.77 58.06
N LYS A 4 30.52 -86.77 57.32
CA LYS A 4 29.70 -87.90 56.88
C LYS A 4 29.45 -88.84 58.05
N LYS A 5 28.35 -89.60 58.00
CA LYS A 5 27.99 -90.57 59.04
C LYS A 5 29.13 -91.56 59.33
N GLU A 6 29.78 -92.05 58.28
CA GLU A 6 30.95 -92.95 58.36
C GLU A 6 32.17 -92.33 59.05
N GLU A 7 32.32 -90.99 59.00
CA GLU A 7 33.40 -90.27 59.68
C GLU A 7 33.07 -90.07 61.15
N LEU A 8 31.82 -89.74 61.48
CA LEU A 8 31.35 -89.63 62.87
C LEU A 8 31.48 -90.95 63.63
N ASP A 9 31.15 -92.07 62.97
CA ASP A 9 31.26 -93.40 63.57
C ASP A 9 32.72 -93.80 63.88
N LYS A 10 33.71 -93.16 63.26
CA LYS A 10 35.14 -93.36 63.53
C LYS A 10 35.68 -92.48 64.65
N ILE A 11 35.03 -91.37 64.95
CA ILE A 11 35.45 -90.43 66.00
C ILE A 11 34.98 -90.98 67.36
N LYS A 12 35.92 -91.37 68.20
CA LYS A 12 35.61 -92.10 69.45
C LYS A 12 35.37 -91.19 70.64
N TYR A 13 36.15 -90.14 70.78
CA TYR A 13 36.21 -89.29 71.97
C TYR A 13 35.70 -87.86 71.71
N MET A 14 35.80 -87.35 70.49
CA MET A 14 35.37 -85.99 70.11
C MET A 14 34.03 -85.93 69.35
N ASN A 15 33.20 -86.98 69.45
CA ASN A 15 31.96 -87.08 68.68
C ASN A 15 30.97 -85.93 69.01
N GLY A 16 30.89 -85.50 70.27
CA GLY A 16 30.06 -84.35 70.67
C GLY A 16 30.44 -83.07 69.93
N LEU A 17 31.73 -82.74 69.92
CA LEU A 17 32.26 -81.55 69.22
C LEU A 17 32.07 -81.63 67.70
N ALA A 18 32.23 -82.82 67.12
CA ALA A 18 31.98 -83.04 65.69
C ALA A 18 30.51 -82.80 65.33
N ASN A 19 29.57 -83.23 66.19
CA ASN A 19 28.15 -82.96 66.02
C ASN A 19 27.82 -81.47 66.16
N HIS A 20 28.38 -80.78 67.15
CA HIS A 20 28.22 -79.33 67.29
C HIS A 20 28.77 -78.58 66.08
N LEU A 21 29.94 -78.97 65.54
CA LEU A 21 30.50 -78.36 64.33
C LEU A 21 29.58 -78.57 63.11
N ASN A 22 28.99 -79.75 62.97
CA ASN A 22 27.99 -80.04 61.93
C ASN A 22 26.76 -79.12 62.03
N GLU A 23 26.27 -78.88 63.26
CA GLU A 23 25.14 -77.99 63.49
C GLU A 23 25.47 -76.53 63.14
N VAL A 24 26.62 -76.04 63.58
CA VAL A 24 27.09 -74.68 63.27
C VAL A 24 27.26 -74.52 61.76
N TYR A 25 27.92 -75.48 61.09
CA TYR A 25 28.08 -75.47 59.64
C TYR A 25 26.75 -75.39 58.90
N ARG A 26 25.77 -76.23 59.29
CA ARG A 26 24.43 -76.23 58.67
C ARG A 26 23.71 -74.89 58.82
N ARG A 27 23.92 -74.19 59.93
CA ARG A 27 23.32 -72.86 60.16
C ARG A 27 23.99 -71.80 59.30
N VAL A 28 25.32 -71.76 59.26
CA VAL A 28 26.09 -70.86 58.40
C VAL A 28 25.71 -71.04 56.92
N GLU A 29 25.58 -72.29 56.48
CA GLU A 29 25.12 -72.63 55.11
C GLU A 29 23.69 -72.15 54.86
N LYS A 30 22.77 -72.35 55.81
CA LYS A 30 21.37 -71.87 55.71
C LYS A 30 21.28 -70.34 55.64
N GLU A 31 22.16 -69.63 56.32
CA GLU A 31 22.23 -68.17 56.32
C GLU A 31 22.95 -67.61 55.07
N GLY A 32 23.46 -68.47 54.18
CA GLY A 32 24.13 -68.06 52.95
C GLY A 32 25.49 -67.41 53.18
N ILE A 33 26.11 -67.67 54.34
CA ILE A 33 27.40 -67.08 54.71
C ILE A 33 28.51 -67.89 54.02
N ASN A 34 28.87 -67.47 52.82
CA ASN A 34 29.91 -68.13 52.01
C ASN A 34 31.33 -67.72 52.40
N ASN A 35 31.48 -66.58 53.07
CA ASN A 35 32.78 -66.04 53.46
C ASN A 35 32.75 -65.48 54.87
N PHE A 36 33.81 -65.73 55.62
CA PHE A 36 34.12 -65.03 56.87
C PHE A 36 35.09 -63.89 56.56
N ILE A 37 34.75 -62.70 57.06
CA ILE A 37 35.62 -61.52 56.96
C ILE A 37 36.52 -61.51 58.19
N PHE A 38 37.79 -61.79 57.99
CA PHE A 38 38.81 -61.69 59.03
C PHE A 38 39.74 -60.52 58.71
N TYR A 39 39.36 -59.34 59.19
CA TYR A 39 40.07 -58.06 58.95
C TYR A 39 40.10 -57.69 57.46
N ASP A 40 41.20 -57.99 56.75
CA ASP A 40 41.38 -57.69 55.32
C ASP A 40 41.26 -58.93 54.42
N ASP A 41 41.14 -60.13 55.03
CA ASP A 41 41.05 -61.39 54.29
C ASP A 41 39.61 -61.92 54.30
N ILE A 42 39.14 -62.27 53.10
CA ILE A 42 37.87 -62.95 52.88
C ILE A 42 38.19 -64.44 52.77
N ILE A 43 37.93 -65.19 53.83
CA ILE A 43 38.17 -66.64 53.86
C ILE A 43 36.85 -67.35 53.62
N ASN A 44 36.83 -68.28 52.66
CA ASN A 44 35.65 -69.08 52.38
C ASN A 44 35.26 -69.91 53.61
N SER A 45 33.99 -69.86 54.01
CA SER A 45 33.50 -70.53 55.20
C SER A 45 33.75 -72.04 55.15
N SER A 46 33.58 -72.66 53.98
CA SER A 46 33.88 -74.09 53.76
C SER A 46 35.32 -74.47 54.14
N VAL A 47 36.29 -73.65 53.76
CA VAL A 47 37.72 -73.89 54.05
C VAL A 47 37.97 -73.87 55.55
N VAL A 48 37.38 -72.91 56.27
CA VAL A 48 37.52 -72.82 57.74
C VAL A 48 36.91 -74.04 58.42
N PHE A 49 35.72 -74.45 57.99
CA PHE A 49 35.07 -75.62 58.57
C PHE A 49 35.82 -76.92 58.28
N ASP A 50 36.38 -77.09 57.07
CA ASP A 50 37.21 -78.24 56.72
C ASP A 50 38.51 -78.28 57.54
N GLU A 51 39.15 -77.14 57.79
CA GLU A 51 40.33 -77.07 58.66
C GLU A 51 39.99 -77.49 60.10
N ILE A 52 38.88 -77.02 60.66
CA ILE A 52 38.43 -77.41 61.99
C ILE A 52 38.05 -78.91 62.03
N LYS A 53 37.34 -79.40 61.00
CA LYS A 53 36.96 -80.81 60.85
C LYS A 53 38.20 -81.70 60.92
N ASN A 54 39.22 -81.37 60.14
CA ASN A 54 40.48 -82.11 60.11
C ASN A 54 41.20 -82.04 61.46
N GLY A 55 41.15 -80.90 62.14
CA GLY A 55 41.67 -80.74 63.49
C GLY A 55 41.01 -81.67 64.53
N ILE A 56 39.68 -81.79 64.50
CA ILE A 56 38.95 -82.70 65.40
C ILE A 56 39.34 -84.15 65.14
N ILE A 57 39.35 -84.59 63.87
CA ILE A 57 39.72 -85.97 63.51
C ILE A 57 41.13 -86.28 63.98
N TYR A 58 42.05 -85.34 63.76
CA TYR A 58 43.44 -85.50 64.12
C TYR A 58 43.64 -85.63 65.64
N ILE A 59 42.98 -84.78 66.44
CA ILE A 59 43.08 -84.87 67.91
C ILE A 59 42.45 -86.18 68.39
N ASP A 60 41.32 -86.59 67.83
CA ASP A 60 40.68 -87.86 68.21
C ASP A 60 41.60 -89.06 67.95
N ASP A 61 42.25 -89.10 66.77
CA ASP A 61 43.22 -90.14 66.43
C ASP A 61 44.42 -90.15 67.39
N LEU A 62 44.90 -88.96 67.80
CA LEU A 62 45.94 -88.86 68.83
C LEU A 62 45.50 -89.46 70.17
N LEU A 63 44.28 -89.17 70.60
CA LEU A 63 43.73 -89.70 71.85
C LEU A 63 43.58 -91.23 71.79
N VAL A 64 43.15 -91.78 70.65
CA VAL A 64 42.97 -93.23 70.45
C VAL A 64 44.30 -93.97 70.40
N ASN A 65 45.28 -93.45 69.66
CA ASN A 65 46.47 -94.22 69.30
C ASN A 65 47.68 -93.97 70.20
N PHE A 66 47.79 -92.79 70.83
CA PHE A 66 49.05 -92.36 71.47
C PHE A 66 48.97 -92.18 72.99
N ILE A 67 47.77 -92.09 73.56
CA ILE A 67 47.60 -91.85 74.99
C ILE A 67 47.23 -93.17 75.69
N PRO A 68 47.92 -93.56 76.79
CA PRO A 68 47.55 -94.74 77.56
C PRO A 68 46.10 -94.66 78.04
N VAL A 69 45.36 -95.76 77.93
CA VAL A 69 43.91 -95.85 78.22
C VAL A 69 43.54 -95.23 79.57
N GLU A 70 44.36 -95.43 80.60
CA GLU A 70 44.17 -94.91 81.97
C GLU A 70 44.14 -93.36 82.05
N LYS A 71 44.82 -92.67 81.13
CA LYS A 71 44.86 -91.21 81.05
C LYS A 71 43.86 -90.65 80.05
N VAL A 72 43.48 -91.45 79.06
CA VAL A 72 42.43 -91.09 78.10
C VAL A 72 41.13 -90.80 78.84
N ASP A 73 40.73 -91.59 79.82
CA ASP A 73 39.47 -91.38 80.55
C ASP A 73 39.41 -90.01 81.27
N LEU A 74 40.53 -89.52 81.79
CA LEU A 74 40.61 -88.19 82.40
C LEU A 74 40.46 -87.09 81.35
N LEU A 75 41.15 -87.21 80.21
CA LEU A 75 41.05 -86.24 79.11
C LEU A 75 39.66 -86.27 78.47
N VAL A 76 39.04 -87.43 78.35
CA VAL A 76 37.68 -87.60 77.82
C VAL A 76 36.66 -86.90 78.71
N ASN A 77 36.79 -87.02 80.03
CA ASN A 77 35.94 -86.27 80.96
C ASN A 77 36.11 -84.75 80.78
N GLU A 78 37.34 -84.26 80.60
CA GLU A 78 37.59 -82.84 80.34
C GLU A 78 37.04 -82.39 78.98
N ILE A 79 37.16 -83.22 77.94
CA ILE A 79 36.56 -82.98 76.61
C ILE A 79 35.04 -82.87 76.72
N ASN A 80 34.39 -83.79 77.45
CA ASN A 80 32.95 -83.77 77.65
C ASN A 80 32.47 -82.52 78.40
N ILE A 81 33.25 -82.03 79.37
CA ILE A 81 32.95 -80.78 80.08
C ILE A 81 33.05 -79.59 79.11
N ILE A 82 34.09 -79.55 78.28
CA ILE A 82 34.27 -78.47 77.30
C ILE A 82 33.19 -78.52 76.22
N ASP A 83 32.84 -79.71 75.74
CA ASP A 83 31.76 -79.95 74.79
C ASP A 83 30.43 -79.43 75.32
N LYS A 84 30.12 -79.73 76.59
CA LYS A 84 28.94 -79.20 77.28
C LYS A 84 28.96 -77.67 77.38
N ASN A 85 30.10 -77.08 77.74
CA ASN A 85 30.23 -75.62 77.82
C ASN A 85 30.04 -74.95 76.46
N ILE A 86 30.58 -75.55 75.39
CA ILE A 86 30.39 -75.06 74.02
C ILE A 86 28.92 -75.15 73.61
N TYR A 87 28.24 -76.25 73.94
CA TYR A 87 26.80 -76.39 73.70
C TYR A 87 25.98 -75.33 74.45
N GLU A 88 26.26 -75.10 75.73
CA GLU A 88 25.58 -74.07 76.52
C GLU A 88 25.81 -72.65 75.97
N MET A 89 27.03 -72.34 75.53
CA MET A 89 27.33 -71.07 74.84
C MET A 89 26.58 -70.94 73.51
N MET A 90 26.53 -72.01 72.71
CA MET A 90 25.76 -72.03 71.46
C MET A 90 24.27 -71.79 71.69
N MET A 91 23.70 -72.30 72.78
CA MET A 91 22.29 -72.08 73.12
C MET A 91 22.03 -70.65 73.60
N TYR A 92 22.96 -70.05 74.34
CA TYR A 92 22.83 -68.67 74.81
C TYR A 92 22.93 -67.64 73.67
N ASP A 93 23.87 -67.83 72.74
CA ASP A 93 24.13 -66.89 71.64
C ASP A 93 23.17 -66.99 70.46
N GLN A 94 22.24 -67.96 70.44
CA GLN A 94 21.09 -67.93 69.53
C GLN A 94 20.27 -66.64 69.66
N ILE A 95 20.33 -65.97 70.82
CA ILE A 95 19.59 -64.75 71.11
C ILE A 95 20.33 -63.49 70.60
N GLN A 96 21.66 -63.54 70.43
CA GLN A 96 22.49 -62.35 70.16
C GLN A 96 23.21 -62.35 68.80
N GLY A 97 23.03 -63.38 67.96
CA GLY A 97 23.55 -63.40 66.58
C GLY A 97 25.05 -63.66 66.45
N ASN A 98 25.75 -63.96 67.55
CA ASN A 98 27.21 -64.19 67.58
C ASN A 98 27.60 -65.68 67.71
N LEU A 99 26.69 -66.60 67.36
CA LEU A 99 26.83 -68.05 67.56
C LEU A 99 28.15 -68.63 67.02
N PHE A 100 28.57 -68.23 65.82
CA PHE A 100 29.82 -68.70 65.22
C PHE A 100 31.04 -68.26 66.04
N GLN A 101 31.04 -67.03 66.53
CA GLN A 101 32.17 -66.45 67.26
C GLN A 101 32.40 -67.12 68.61
N SER A 102 31.33 -67.39 69.36
CA SER A 102 31.41 -68.04 70.66
C SER A 102 31.77 -69.52 70.56
N PHE A 103 31.18 -70.22 69.58
CA PHE A 103 31.56 -71.59 69.26
C PHE A 103 33.05 -71.69 68.90
N PHE A 104 33.52 -70.81 68.00
CA PHE A 104 34.91 -70.79 67.57
C PHE A 104 35.87 -70.49 68.73
N SER A 105 35.53 -69.52 69.60
CA SER A 105 36.34 -69.20 70.78
C SER A 105 36.41 -70.35 71.79
N GLY A 106 35.28 -71.05 72.01
CA GLY A 106 35.24 -72.24 72.85
C GLY A 106 36.09 -73.37 72.27
N LEU A 107 36.03 -73.58 70.96
CA LEU A 107 36.79 -74.60 70.24
C LEU A 107 38.30 -74.30 70.26
N VAL A 108 38.72 -73.05 70.02
CA VAL A 108 40.13 -72.65 70.14
C VAL A 108 40.63 -72.83 71.57
N SER A 109 39.82 -72.51 72.57
CA SER A 109 40.16 -72.73 73.98
C SER A 109 40.30 -74.22 74.31
N CYS A 110 39.41 -75.06 73.76
CA CYS A 110 39.46 -76.51 73.88
C CYS A 110 40.77 -77.07 73.30
N PHE A 111 41.08 -76.71 72.06
CA PHE A 111 42.29 -77.18 71.39
C PHE A 111 43.57 -76.71 72.07
N ASN A 112 43.64 -75.44 72.51
CA ASN A 112 44.77 -74.94 73.28
C ASN A 112 44.96 -75.71 74.60
N TYR A 113 43.87 -76.02 75.29
CA TYR A 113 43.89 -76.77 76.54
C TYR A 113 44.35 -78.22 76.33
N LEU A 114 43.74 -78.92 75.36
CA LEU A 114 44.10 -80.29 74.99
C LEU A 114 45.54 -80.36 74.52
N PHE A 115 45.98 -79.42 73.69
CA PHE A 115 47.36 -79.37 73.23
C PHE A 115 48.33 -79.22 74.39
N LYS A 116 48.08 -78.32 75.34
CA LYS A 116 48.97 -78.14 76.51
C LYS A 116 49.07 -79.41 77.35
N LYS A 117 47.98 -80.15 77.50
CA LYS A 117 47.94 -81.42 78.24
C LYS A 117 48.61 -82.56 77.48
N ILE A 118 48.24 -82.76 76.22
CA ILE A 118 48.78 -83.79 75.34
C ILE A 118 50.28 -83.57 75.13
N THR A 119 50.74 -82.35 74.84
CA THR A 119 52.18 -82.08 74.72
C THR A 119 52.91 -82.24 76.06
N GLY A 120 52.31 -81.84 77.18
CA GLY A 120 52.89 -82.07 78.51
C GLY A 120 53.08 -83.55 78.85
N GLU A 121 52.23 -84.44 78.32
CA GLU A 121 52.29 -85.88 78.59
C GLU A 121 53.03 -86.70 77.51
N VAL A 122 52.88 -86.34 76.24
CA VAL A 122 53.43 -87.07 75.08
C VAL A 122 54.88 -86.66 74.77
N LEU A 123 55.35 -85.47 75.20
CA LEU A 123 56.77 -85.10 75.02
C LEU A 123 57.76 -85.93 75.84
N ASN A 124 57.29 -86.85 76.70
CA ASN A 124 58.12 -87.83 77.40
C ASN A 124 58.20 -89.21 76.69
N THR A 125 57.43 -89.45 75.62
CA THR A 125 57.44 -90.72 74.88
C THR A 125 57.84 -90.53 73.41
N ARG A 126 58.73 -91.42 72.97
CA ARG A 126 59.66 -91.22 71.85
C ARG A 126 59.04 -91.59 70.50
N SER A 127 58.33 -90.67 69.85
CA SER A 127 58.17 -90.65 68.37
C SER A 127 57.67 -89.28 67.88
N ARG A 128 58.58 -88.31 67.93
CA ARG A 128 58.48 -87.06 67.19
C ARG A 128 58.85 -87.39 65.74
N THR A 129 57.96 -87.24 64.76
CA THR A 129 58.43 -86.70 63.45
C THR A 129 57.36 -86.18 62.48
N ASP A 130 56.20 -86.81 62.25
CA ASP A 130 55.38 -86.33 61.11
C ASP A 130 54.09 -85.55 61.45
N TYR A 131 53.53 -85.73 62.64
CA TYR A 131 52.19 -85.20 62.94
C TYR A 131 52.18 -83.80 63.59
N SER A 132 53.31 -83.31 64.12
CA SER A 132 53.35 -82.02 64.81
C SER A 132 53.28 -80.78 63.90
N GLY A 133 53.63 -80.91 62.61
CA GLY A 133 53.73 -79.76 61.70
C GLY A 133 52.38 -79.16 61.31
N ASP A 134 51.48 -79.99 60.79
CA ASP A 134 50.17 -79.54 60.31
C ASP A 134 49.27 -79.03 61.45
N PHE A 135 49.37 -79.66 62.61
CA PHE A 135 48.60 -79.24 63.78
C PHE A 135 49.13 -77.95 64.42
N LEU A 136 50.45 -77.73 64.45
CA LEU A 136 51.02 -76.45 64.89
C LEU A 136 50.62 -75.31 63.96
N ASN A 137 50.56 -75.56 62.65
CA ASN A 137 50.08 -74.59 61.67
C ASN A 137 48.60 -74.24 61.87
N LEU A 138 47.75 -75.25 62.14
CA LEU A 138 46.35 -75.02 62.51
C LEU A 138 46.22 -74.18 63.79
N MET A 139 47.00 -74.50 64.83
CA MET A 139 46.98 -73.74 66.09
C MET A 139 47.50 -72.30 65.93
N GLU A 140 48.51 -72.08 65.09
CA GLU A 140 49.00 -70.75 64.77
C GLU A 140 47.92 -69.93 64.08
N LYS A 141 47.23 -70.51 63.08
CA LYS A 141 46.10 -69.87 62.40
C LYS A 141 44.96 -69.55 63.37
N LEU A 142 44.57 -70.49 64.23
CA LEU A 142 43.49 -70.30 65.21
C LEU A 142 43.82 -69.20 66.25
N ASN A 143 45.07 -69.14 66.71
CA ASN A 143 45.52 -68.10 67.65
C ASN A 143 45.67 -66.71 66.98
N GLN A 144 46.04 -66.66 65.70
CA GLN A 144 46.00 -65.43 64.92
C GLN A 144 44.56 -64.90 64.77
N LEU A 145 43.58 -65.79 64.61
CA LEU A 145 42.16 -65.41 64.53
C LEU A 145 41.62 -64.88 65.88
N ASP A 146 41.95 -65.51 67.01
CA ASP A 146 41.52 -65.03 68.34
C ASP A 146 42.18 -63.69 68.75
N SER A 147 43.45 -63.51 68.42
CA SER A 147 44.15 -62.24 68.70
C SER A 147 43.63 -61.06 67.86
N LYS A 148 43.18 -61.32 66.62
CA LYS A 148 42.50 -60.32 65.78
C LYS A 148 41.11 -59.95 66.32
N ARG A 149 40.35 -60.90 66.87
CA ARG A 149 39.05 -60.65 67.55
C ARG A 149 39.19 -59.67 68.72
N LYS A 150 40.16 -59.89 69.61
CA LYS A 150 40.34 -59.05 70.82
C LYS A 150 40.63 -57.58 70.51
N ARG A 151 41.14 -57.26 69.31
CA ARG A 151 41.33 -55.87 68.85
C ARG A 151 40.05 -55.17 68.41
N ILE A 152 39.01 -55.91 68.01
CA ILE A 152 37.72 -55.35 67.54
C ILE A 152 36.83 -54.97 68.74
N GLU A 153 36.79 -55.79 69.79
CA GLU A 153 36.03 -55.50 71.02
C GLU A 153 36.57 -54.28 71.79
N GLN A 154 37.83 -53.87 71.55
CA GLN A 154 38.42 -52.67 72.17
C GLN A 154 38.10 -51.35 71.45
N ASN A 155 37.41 -51.36 70.31
CA ASN A 155 37.21 -50.17 69.48
C ASN A 155 35.80 -49.55 69.57
N ASN A 156 35.29 -49.37 70.80
CA ASN A 156 34.00 -48.73 71.11
C ASN A 156 33.86 -47.26 70.63
N SER A 157 34.91 -46.64 70.10
CA SER A 157 34.87 -45.26 69.59
C SER A 157 34.14 -45.07 68.25
N LEU A 158 33.89 -46.16 67.51
CA LEU A 158 33.16 -46.10 66.24
C LEU A 158 31.65 -45.96 66.43
N LYS A 159 31.10 -46.54 67.51
CA LYS A 159 29.66 -46.52 67.78
C LYS A 159 29.17 -45.10 68.09
N ASP A 160 29.93 -44.35 68.87
CA ASP A 160 29.59 -42.96 69.24
C ASP A 160 29.70 -41.99 68.04
N ARG A 161 30.61 -42.24 67.10
CA ARG A 161 30.75 -41.41 65.89
C ARG A 161 29.61 -41.63 64.90
N VAL A 162 29.06 -42.84 64.83
CA VAL A 162 27.90 -43.16 63.97
C VAL A 162 26.63 -42.46 64.49
N VAL A 163 26.39 -42.45 65.80
CA VAL A 163 25.25 -41.75 66.41
C VAL A 163 25.27 -40.24 66.13
N VAL A 164 26.44 -39.60 66.25
CA VAL A 164 26.60 -38.16 65.95
C VAL A 164 26.40 -37.85 64.45
N LEU A 165 26.72 -38.80 63.57
CA LEU A 165 26.48 -38.64 62.13
C LEU A 165 25.00 -38.79 61.77
N GLU A 166 24.29 -39.74 62.37
CA GLU A 166 22.84 -39.90 62.19
C GLU A 166 22.06 -38.66 62.64
N GLU A 167 22.44 -38.08 63.78
CA GLU A 167 21.80 -36.85 64.28
C GLU A 167 22.04 -35.65 63.34
N LYS A 168 23.24 -35.52 62.78
CA LYS A 168 23.57 -34.48 61.80
C LYS A 168 22.83 -34.66 60.48
N ILE A 169 22.69 -35.90 60.01
CA ILE A 169 21.95 -36.22 58.78
C ILE A 169 20.46 -35.90 58.97
N ASN A 170 19.87 -36.29 60.09
CA ASN A 170 18.47 -35.99 60.38
C ASN A 170 18.19 -34.49 60.50
N ASN A 171 19.10 -33.73 61.13
CA ASN A 171 19.00 -32.27 61.16
C ASN A 171 19.12 -31.63 59.78
N PHE A 172 20.02 -32.14 58.93
CA PHE A 172 20.16 -31.65 57.55
C PHE A 172 18.90 -31.95 56.71
N ILE A 173 18.31 -33.14 56.84
CA ILE A 173 17.07 -33.51 56.16
C ILE A 173 15.93 -32.57 56.59
N ASN A 174 15.77 -32.33 57.89
CA ASN A 174 14.71 -31.46 58.40
C ASN A 174 14.87 -30.00 57.94
N GLN A 175 16.10 -29.48 57.96
CA GLN A 175 16.39 -28.13 57.42
C GLN A 175 16.12 -28.05 55.92
N ASN A 176 16.45 -29.09 55.15
CA ASN A 176 16.21 -29.11 53.72
C ASN A 176 14.70 -29.14 53.38
N THR A 177 13.90 -29.89 54.14
CA THR A 177 12.44 -29.91 53.98
C THR A 177 11.82 -28.54 54.27
N GLN A 178 12.24 -27.87 55.35
CA GLN A 178 11.77 -26.51 55.66
C GLN A 178 12.18 -25.49 54.59
N ASN A 179 13.41 -25.60 54.06
CA ASN A 179 13.88 -24.72 53.00
C ASN A 179 13.15 -24.95 51.68
N MET A 180 12.78 -26.19 51.35
CA MET A 180 11.94 -26.51 50.19
C MET A 180 10.55 -25.88 50.31
N GLU A 181 9.89 -25.99 51.46
CA GLU A 181 8.57 -25.36 51.67
C GLU A 181 8.63 -23.83 51.55
N ILE A 182 9.67 -23.21 52.10
CA ILE A 182 9.89 -21.75 51.99
C ILE A 182 10.17 -21.35 50.52
N PHE A 183 10.91 -22.18 49.80
CA PHE A 183 11.23 -21.95 48.39
C PHE A 183 9.98 -22.03 47.50
N ASP A 184 9.18 -23.09 47.67
CA ASP A 184 7.93 -23.28 46.92
C ASP A 184 6.96 -22.12 47.17
N LYS A 185 6.79 -21.70 48.44
CA LYS A 185 5.96 -20.56 48.79
C LYS A 185 6.43 -19.25 48.12
N LYS A 186 7.74 -19.01 48.10
CA LYS A 186 8.31 -17.82 47.43
C LYS A 186 8.16 -17.88 45.91
N ILE A 187 8.25 -19.06 45.30
CA ILE A 187 7.96 -19.24 43.87
C ILE A 187 6.49 -18.92 43.59
N GLU A 188 5.56 -19.44 44.38
CA GLU A 188 4.14 -19.15 44.21
C GLU A 188 3.86 -17.64 44.35
N GLU A 189 4.38 -16.99 45.39
CA GLU A 189 4.23 -15.53 45.58
C GLU A 189 4.83 -14.73 44.41
N PHE A 190 5.99 -15.14 43.89
CA PHE A 190 6.62 -14.52 42.73
C PHE A 190 5.78 -14.72 41.46
N LEU A 191 5.30 -15.93 41.19
CA LEU A 191 4.48 -16.22 40.00
C LEU A 191 3.14 -15.50 40.07
N LEU A 192 2.52 -15.43 41.23
CA LEU A 192 1.22 -14.78 41.45
C LEU A 192 1.34 -13.26 41.30
N SER A 193 2.39 -12.65 41.87
CA SER A 193 2.67 -11.21 41.66
C SER A 193 3.00 -10.88 40.20
N ARG A 194 3.75 -11.74 39.49
CA ARG A 194 4.02 -11.58 38.05
C ARG A 194 2.77 -11.72 37.21
N LYS A 195 1.88 -12.66 37.54
CA LYS A 195 0.60 -12.85 36.86
C LYS A 195 -0.29 -11.61 37.02
N LEU A 196 -0.45 -11.10 38.24
CA LEU A 196 -1.24 -9.88 38.49
C LEU A 196 -0.70 -8.67 37.73
N ALA A 197 0.62 -8.44 37.77
CA ALA A 197 1.24 -7.35 37.03
C ALA A 197 1.07 -7.48 35.51
N TYR A 198 1.07 -8.72 34.99
CA TYR A 198 0.83 -9.00 33.59
C TYR A 198 -0.63 -8.74 33.20
N ASP A 199 -1.59 -9.21 34.00
CA ASP A 199 -3.03 -9.00 33.79
C ASP A 199 -3.40 -7.50 33.83
N ASP A 200 -2.80 -6.74 34.75
CA ASP A 200 -2.95 -5.27 34.83
C ASP A 200 -2.39 -4.58 33.57
N SER A 201 -1.22 -5.02 33.10
CA SER A 201 -0.61 -4.49 31.88
C SER A 201 -1.47 -4.75 30.65
N ILE A 202 -1.97 -5.99 30.50
CA ILE A 202 -2.90 -6.35 29.42
C ILE A 202 -4.17 -5.50 29.51
N SER A 203 -4.77 -5.38 30.68
CA SER A 203 -6.00 -4.61 30.88
C SER A 203 -5.80 -3.13 30.52
N SER A 204 -4.66 -2.55 30.89
CA SER A 204 -4.27 -1.18 30.51
C SER A 204 -4.10 -1.03 28.99
N ILE A 205 -3.44 -1.98 28.32
CA ILE A 205 -3.24 -1.97 26.87
C ILE A 205 -4.59 -2.08 26.14
N ILE A 206 -5.47 -3.00 26.58
CA ILE A 206 -6.81 -3.17 26.01
C ILE A 206 -7.64 -1.89 26.19
N ALA A 207 -7.58 -1.26 27.36
CA ALA A 207 -8.29 -0.01 27.61
C ALA A 207 -7.80 1.13 26.72
N LYS A 208 -6.48 1.30 26.57
CA LYS A 208 -5.88 2.28 25.66
C LYS A 208 -6.29 2.03 24.20
N PHE A 209 -6.27 0.77 23.77
CA PHE A 209 -6.67 0.41 22.41
C PHE A 209 -8.16 0.69 22.15
N LYS A 210 -9.05 0.35 23.09
CA LYS A 210 -10.48 0.67 22.99
C LYS A 210 -10.74 2.17 22.92
N ASN A 211 -10.04 2.96 23.75
CA ASN A 211 -10.16 4.42 23.71
C ASN A 211 -9.68 4.99 22.38
N GLY A 212 -8.55 4.50 21.85
CA GLY A 212 -8.05 4.91 20.54
C GLY A 212 -9.03 4.59 19.41
N ILE A 213 -9.65 3.40 19.42
CA ILE A 213 -10.72 3.06 18.44
C ILE A 213 -11.89 4.03 18.56
N PHE A 214 -12.32 4.35 19.79
CA PHE A 214 -13.45 5.24 20.02
C PHE A 214 -13.17 6.67 19.54
N GLU A 215 -11.95 7.18 19.76
CA GLU A 215 -11.51 8.48 19.24
C GLU A 215 -11.52 8.50 17.70
N PHE A 216 -10.95 7.49 17.05
CA PHE A 216 -10.97 7.37 15.58
C PHE A 216 -12.40 7.28 15.02
N GLN A 217 -13.27 6.52 15.68
CA GLN A 217 -14.66 6.38 15.25
C GLN A 217 -15.41 7.71 15.40
N ASN A 218 -15.19 8.43 16.50
CA ASN A 218 -15.78 9.76 16.70
C ASN A 218 -15.29 10.79 15.67
N GLU A 219 -14.00 10.79 15.33
CA GLU A 219 -13.45 11.68 14.31
C GLU A 219 -14.07 11.38 12.93
N TYR A 220 -14.20 10.10 12.59
CA TYR A 220 -14.85 9.69 11.35
C TYR A 220 -16.34 10.06 11.30
N GLU A 221 -17.12 9.74 12.34
CA GLU A 221 -18.56 9.96 12.35
C GLU A 221 -18.94 11.45 12.46
N ASN A 222 -18.23 12.21 13.30
CA ASN A 222 -18.63 13.59 13.60
C ASN A 222 -17.97 14.62 12.69
N ASP A 223 -16.77 14.36 12.16
CA ASP A 223 -16.06 15.33 11.32
C ASP A 223 -16.07 14.91 9.85
N LEU A 224 -15.49 13.74 9.54
CA LEU A 224 -15.27 13.35 8.16
C LEU A 224 -16.59 13.10 7.41
N LYS A 225 -17.50 12.34 8.02
CA LYS A 225 -18.80 12.03 7.42
C LYS A 225 -19.65 13.28 7.22
N VAL A 226 -19.69 14.17 8.20
CA VAL A 226 -20.40 15.46 8.11
C VAL A 226 -19.81 16.35 7.01
N LYS A 227 -18.49 16.41 6.88
CA LYS A 227 -17.82 17.14 5.78
C LYS A 227 -18.17 16.56 4.41
N VAL A 228 -18.21 15.24 4.27
CA VAL A 228 -18.59 14.57 3.02
C VAL A 228 -20.05 14.82 2.67
N ASP A 229 -20.96 14.73 3.65
CA ASP A 229 -22.38 14.99 3.44
C ASP A 229 -22.64 16.46 3.06
N ASN A 230 -21.95 17.40 3.72
CA ASN A 230 -21.99 18.82 3.36
C ASN A 230 -21.42 19.08 1.96
N LEU A 231 -20.32 18.43 1.59
CA LEU A 231 -19.74 18.56 0.25
C LEU A 231 -20.70 18.02 -0.82
N LYS A 232 -21.37 16.90 -0.55
CA LYS A 232 -22.37 16.32 -1.44
C LYS A 232 -23.57 17.25 -1.62
N ALA A 233 -24.08 17.83 -0.53
CA ALA A 233 -25.17 18.81 -0.59
C ALA A 233 -24.77 20.07 -1.39
N ASN A 234 -23.56 20.58 -1.18
CA ASN A 234 -23.03 21.72 -1.93
C ASN A 234 -22.85 21.39 -3.42
N TYR A 235 -22.39 20.19 -3.76
CA TYR A 235 -22.26 19.75 -5.14
C TYR A 235 -23.61 19.68 -5.85
N GLU A 236 -24.63 19.07 -5.24
CA GLU A 236 -25.98 19.01 -5.82
C GLU A 236 -26.61 20.40 -5.96
N ASN A 237 -26.42 21.30 -4.99
CA ASN A 237 -26.88 22.69 -5.11
C ASN A 237 -26.19 23.42 -6.26
N ASN A 238 -24.87 23.33 -6.37
CA ASN A 238 -24.11 23.97 -7.46
C ASN A 238 -24.48 23.39 -8.84
N LYS A 239 -24.75 22.09 -8.91
CA LYS A 239 -25.24 21.44 -10.14
C LYS A 239 -26.60 21.98 -10.55
N ASN A 240 -27.54 22.10 -9.60
CA ASN A 240 -28.86 22.68 -9.86
C ASN A 240 -28.75 24.15 -10.30
N GLU A 241 -27.86 24.94 -9.69
CA GLU A 241 -27.58 26.31 -10.13
C GLU A 241 -26.98 26.36 -11.54
N LEU A 242 -26.07 25.44 -11.87
CA LEU A 242 -25.49 25.35 -13.22
C LEU A 242 -26.55 24.97 -14.26
N ASP A 243 -27.40 23.99 -13.97
CA ASP A 243 -28.46 23.54 -14.88
C ASP A 243 -29.51 24.66 -15.10
N THR A 244 -29.83 25.42 -14.04
CA THR A 244 -30.73 26.58 -14.17
C THR A 244 -30.08 27.73 -14.97
N LEU A 245 -28.79 27.99 -14.79
CA LEU A 245 -28.03 28.96 -15.58
C LEU A 245 -27.92 28.55 -17.05
N LEU A 246 -27.65 27.27 -17.33
CA LEU A 246 -27.61 26.72 -18.69
C LEU A 246 -28.98 26.82 -19.36
N GLY A 247 -30.05 26.45 -18.66
CA GLY A 247 -31.42 26.59 -19.17
C GLY A 247 -31.79 28.06 -19.44
N ALA A 248 -31.37 28.98 -18.57
CA ALA A 248 -31.56 30.42 -18.79
C ALA A 248 -30.75 30.93 -19.99
N PHE A 249 -29.51 30.46 -20.16
CA PHE A 249 -28.65 30.82 -21.29
C PHE A 249 -29.21 30.33 -22.63
N GLU A 250 -29.68 29.09 -22.70
CA GLU A 250 -30.33 28.54 -23.91
C GLU A 250 -31.61 29.30 -24.25
N LYS A 251 -32.44 29.60 -23.25
CA LYS A 251 -33.65 30.41 -23.43
C LYS A 251 -33.29 31.80 -23.94
N HIS A 252 -32.25 32.44 -23.40
CA HIS A 252 -31.80 33.75 -23.83
C HIS A 252 -31.25 33.72 -25.26
N LYS A 253 -30.42 32.72 -25.61
CA LYS A 253 -29.93 32.50 -26.98
C LYS A 253 -31.06 32.34 -28.00
N SER A 254 -32.09 31.56 -27.64
CA SER A 254 -33.24 31.34 -28.53
C SER A 254 -34.10 32.60 -28.74
N LEU A 255 -34.26 33.42 -27.68
CA LEU A 255 -34.94 34.72 -27.76
C LEU A 255 -34.14 35.72 -28.60
N LEU A 256 -32.81 35.75 -28.44
CA LEU A 256 -31.89 36.57 -29.21
C LEU A 256 -31.97 36.22 -30.69
N SER A 257 -31.83 34.93 -31.03
CA SER A 257 -31.87 34.46 -32.42
C SER A 257 -33.18 34.83 -33.09
N LYS A 258 -34.32 34.53 -32.44
CA LYS A 258 -35.65 34.81 -33.02
C LYS A 258 -35.96 36.29 -33.14
N LYS A 259 -35.57 37.12 -32.14
CA LYS A 259 -35.85 38.56 -32.17
C LYS A 259 -34.94 39.28 -33.17
N THR A 260 -33.66 38.93 -33.20
CA THR A 260 -32.69 39.49 -34.15
C THR A 260 -33.03 39.09 -35.59
N GLU A 261 -33.36 37.81 -35.84
CA GLU A 261 -33.80 37.35 -37.17
C GLU A 261 -35.08 38.06 -37.63
N ASN A 262 -36.07 38.22 -36.76
CA ASN A 262 -37.31 38.92 -37.08
C ASN A 262 -37.12 40.42 -37.33
N GLU A 263 -36.32 41.11 -36.52
CA GLU A 263 -36.05 42.55 -36.71
C GLU A 263 -35.22 42.79 -37.98
N ILE A 264 -34.18 41.98 -38.23
CA ILE A 264 -33.37 42.07 -39.45
C ILE A 264 -34.22 41.78 -40.69
N SER A 265 -34.99 40.70 -40.68
CA SER A 265 -35.86 40.30 -41.80
C SER A 265 -36.93 41.35 -42.09
N LYS A 266 -37.58 41.90 -41.06
CA LYS A 266 -38.58 42.96 -41.20
C LYS A 266 -37.97 44.26 -41.75
N HIS A 267 -36.76 44.62 -41.30
CA HIS A 267 -36.05 45.79 -41.78
C HIS A 267 -35.73 45.67 -43.28
N TYR A 268 -35.12 44.57 -43.71
CA TYR A 268 -34.79 44.35 -45.11
C TYR A 268 -36.01 44.21 -46.02
N SER A 269 -37.08 43.55 -45.55
CA SER A 269 -38.33 43.44 -46.32
C SER A 269 -38.98 44.82 -46.55
N THR A 270 -38.99 45.67 -45.53
CA THR A 270 -39.55 47.03 -45.63
C THR A 270 -38.70 47.90 -46.56
N LYS A 271 -37.38 47.81 -46.43
CA LYS A 271 -36.43 48.52 -47.29
C LYS A 271 -36.54 48.11 -48.76
N ALA A 272 -36.59 46.82 -49.04
CA ALA A 272 -36.74 46.31 -50.40
C ALA A 272 -38.05 46.80 -51.07
N LYS A 273 -39.15 46.91 -50.30
CA LYS A 273 -40.40 47.49 -50.81
C LYS A 273 -40.24 48.96 -51.16
N TRP A 274 -39.59 49.74 -50.30
CA TRP A 274 -39.32 51.16 -50.54
C TRP A 274 -38.41 51.37 -51.76
N GLU A 275 -37.30 50.62 -51.87
CA GLU A 275 -36.39 50.70 -53.02
C GLU A 275 -37.11 50.35 -54.33
N LYS A 276 -37.96 49.32 -54.32
CA LYS A 276 -38.79 48.97 -55.49
C LYS A 276 -39.74 50.09 -55.89
N ILE A 277 -40.43 50.71 -54.93
CA ILE A 277 -41.35 51.83 -55.20
C ILE A 277 -40.57 53.02 -55.76
N THR A 278 -39.48 53.42 -55.12
CA THR A 278 -38.64 54.53 -55.56
C THR A 278 -38.09 54.32 -56.97
N TYR A 279 -37.63 53.10 -57.28
CA TYR A 279 -37.17 52.75 -58.62
C TYR A 279 -38.27 52.94 -59.67
N TRP A 280 -39.48 52.44 -59.42
CA TRP A 280 -40.61 52.59 -60.34
C TRP A 280 -41.03 54.05 -60.52
N VAL A 281 -41.07 54.83 -59.43
CA VAL A 281 -41.40 56.26 -59.48
C VAL A 281 -40.34 57.03 -60.28
N ALA A 282 -39.06 56.80 -60.02
CA ALA A 282 -37.97 57.44 -60.75
C ALA A 282 -38.02 57.09 -62.25
N THR A 283 -38.24 55.82 -62.58
CA THR A 283 -38.36 55.35 -63.96
C THR A 283 -39.55 56.00 -64.68
N PHE A 284 -40.71 56.07 -64.03
CA PHE A 284 -41.89 56.72 -64.58
C PHE A 284 -41.65 58.21 -64.83
N ILE A 285 -41.03 58.91 -63.89
CA ILE A 285 -40.66 60.32 -64.04
C ILE A 285 -39.68 60.49 -65.21
N SER A 286 -38.67 59.63 -65.35
CA SER A 286 -37.74 59.68 -66.47
C SER A 286 -38.44 59.49 -67.82
N ILE A 287 -39.35 58.51 -67.94
CA ILE A 287 -40.14 58.28 -69.15
C ILE A 287 -41.01 59.52 -69.45
N LEU A 288 -41.66 60.08 -68.44
CA LEU A 288 -42.48 61.29 -68.59
C LEU A 288 -41.64 62.47 -69.11
N ILE A 289 -40.46 62.70 -68.55
CA ILE A 289 -39.53 63.76 -68.99
C ILE A 289 -39.14 63.53 -70.46
N ILE A 290 -38.84 62.29 -70.86
CA ILE A 290 -38.49 61.97 -72.25
C ILE A 290 -39.67 62.24 -73.18
N LEU A 291 -40.88 61.79 -72.83
CA LEU A 291 -42.09 62.02 -73.65
C LEU A 291 -42.41 63.51 -73.79
N VAL A 292 -42.33 64.27 -72.69
CA VAL A 292 -42.50 65.73 -72.71
C VAL A 292 -41.43 66.39 -73.57
N SER A 293 -40.17 65.94 -73.46
CA SER A 293 -39.05 66.48 -74.26
C SER A 293 -39.24 66.23 -75.76
N ILE A 294 -39.70 65.03 -76.15
CA ILE A 294 -40.02 64.67 -77.54
C ILE A 294 -41.21 65.51 -78.03
N GLY A 295 -42.26 65.66 -77.21
CA GLY A 295 -43.43 66.47 -77.54
C GLY A 295 -43.06 67.93 -77.78
N LEU A 296 -42.27 68.53 -76.89
CA LEU A 296 -41.78 69.90 -77.06
C LEU A 296 -40.88 70.05 -78.29
N ALA A 297 -40.01 69.06 -78.56
CA ALA A 297 -39.19 69.05 -79.76
C ALA A 297 -40.04 68.96 -81.04
N TRP A 298 -41.10 68.15 -81.04
CA TRP A 298 -42.03 68.04 -82.16
C TRP A 298 -42.81 69.34 -82.39
N CYS A 299 -43.37 69.94 -81.34
CA CYS A 299 -44.05 71.24 -81.44
C CYS A 299 -43.10 72.34 -81.94
N GLY A 300 -41.85 72.33 -81.49
CA GLY A 300 -40.82 73.26 -81.96
C GLY A 300 -40.48 73.05 -83.44
N LEU A 301 -40.36 71.79 -83.88
CA LEU A 301 -40.06 71.43 -85.26
C LEU A 301 -41.23 71.78 -86.21
N ASP A 302 -42.46 71.49 -85.80
CA ASP A 302 -43.67 71.83 -86.57
C ASP A 302 -43.83 73.35 -86.71
N SER A 303 -43.69 74.10 -85.61
CA SER A 303 -43.68 75.57 -85.65
C SER A 303 -42.57 76.12 -86.55
N TYR A 304 -41.37 75.51 -86.51
CA TYR A 304 -40.29 75.91 -87.42
C TYR A 304 -40.61 75.59 -88.88
N TYR A 305 -41.14 74.40 -89.16
CA TYR A 305 -41.49 73.98 -90.52
C TYR A 305 -42.57 74.88 -91.12
N GLN A 306 -43.65 75.15 -90.38
CA GLN A 306 -44.76 75.99 -90.84
C GLN A 306 -44.30 77.44 -91.10
N ASN A 307 -43.51 78.03 -90.20
CA ASN A 307 -43.16 79.45 -90.27
C ASN A 307 -41.96 79.77 -91.18
N TYR A 308 -41.06 78.81 -91.44
CA TYR A 308 -39.79 79.09 -92.13
C TYR A 308 -39.49 78.20 -93.34
N VAL A 309 -40.16 77.04 -93.48
CA VAL A 309 -39.86 76.07 -94.55
C VAL A 309 -41.05 75.88 -95.49
N SER A 310 -42.27 75.87 -94.97
CA SER A 310 -43.47 75.64 -95.76
C SER A 310 -43.79 76.85 -96.64
N VAL A 311 -43.97 76.60 -97.94
CA VAL A 311 -44.39 77.62 -98.92
C VAL A 311 -45.92 77.69 -99.00
N SER A 312 -46.62 76.82 -98.26
CA SER A 312 -48.08 76.72 -98.23
C SER A 312 -48.76 78.02 -97.78
N GLN A 313 -48.11 78.83 -96.95
CA GLN A 313 -48.63 80.15 -96.57
C GLN A 313 -48.62 81.17 -97.74
N CYS A 314 -47.73 80.99 -98.72
CA CYS A 314 -47.61 81.90 -99.87
C CYS A 314 -48.40 81.45 -101.10
N THR A 315 -48.92 80.22 -101.14
CA THR A 315 -49.67 79.70 -102.30
C THR A 315 -51.10 80.26 -102.41
N GLU A 316 -51.66 80.85 -101.36
CA GLU A 316 -53.00 81.43 -101.36
C GLU A 316 -53.05 82.95 -101.67
N LEU A 317 -51.89 83.61 -101.78
CA LEU A 317 -51.80 85.06 -102.00
C LEU A 317 -51.55 85.41 -103.47
N ARG A 318 -52.23 86.45 -103.98
CA ARG A 318 -52.12 86.92 -105.39
C ARG A 318 -50.72 87.43 -105.79
N ASP A 319 -49.83 87.71 -104.83
CA ASP A 319 -48.46 88.20 -105.05
C ASP A 319 -47.40 87.19 -104.57
N TYR A 320 -47.35 86.04 -105.24
CA TYR A 320 -46.42 84.95 -104.92
C TYR A 320 -44.94 85.38 -104.90
N LYS A 321 -44.53 86.26 -105.83
CA LYS A 321 -43.12 86.66 -105.99
C LYS A 321 -42.60 87.52 -104.82
N ASP A 322 -43.42 88.44 -104.31
CA ASP A 322 -43.09 89.30 -103.17
C ASP A 322 -43.10 88.51 -101.84
N CYS A 323 -43.95 87.48 -101.75
CA CYS A 323 -43.99 86.56 -100.61
C CYS A 323 -42.71 85.71 -100.50
N ILE A 324 -42.21 85.20 -101.63
CA ILE A 324 -40.97 84.40 -101.68
C ILE A 324 -39.73 85.23 -101.33
N GLU A 325 -39.63 86.47 -101.82
CA GLU A 325 -38.50 87.36 -101.52
C GLU A 325 -38.45 87.74 -100.02
N LYS A 326 -39.61 88.00 -99.41
CA LYS A 326 -39.73 88.19 -97.95
C LYS A 326 -39.35 86.93 -97.17
N LEU A 327 -39.79 85.76 -97.63
CA LEU A 327 -39.40 84.47 -97.03
C LEU A 327 -37.88 84.24 -97.10
N GLU A 328 -37.23 84.60 -98.21
CA GLU A 328 -35.78 84.44 -98.37
C GLU A 328 -34.99 85.38 -97.45
N LEU A 329 -35.46 86.62 -97.28
CA LEU A 329 -34.89 87.58 -96.33
C LEU A 329 -35.07 87.10 -94.88
N ILE A 330 -36.25 86.60 -94.52
CA ILE A 330 -36.52 86.00 -93.21
C ILE A 330 -35.64 84.75 -93.02
N ARG A 331 -35.50 83.90 -94.04
CA ARG A 331 -34.67 82.68 -93.98
C ARG A 331 -33.20 82.98 -93.74
N ASN A 332 -32.66 84.00 -94.40
CA ASN A 332 -31.27 84.43 -94.19
C ASN A 332 -31.07 85.02 -92.80
N ALA A 333 -31.99 85.88 -92.31
CA ALA A 333 -31.94 86.36 -90.93
C ALA A 333 -32.07 85.21 -89.92
N SER A 334 -32.99 84.27 -90.15
CA SER A 334 -33.21 83.09 -89.32
C SER A 334 -32.03 82.12 -89.31
N LYS A 335 -31.19 82.09 -90.34
CA LYS A 335 -29.96 81.27 -90.37
C LYS A 335 -28.97 81.71 -89.31
N ASP A 336 -28.77 83.03 -89.17
CA ASP A 336 -27.87 83.58 -88.15
C ASP A 336 -28.44 83.37 -86.75
N TYR A 337 -29.75 83.60 -86.56
CA TYR A 337 -30.42 83.28 -85.29
C TYR A 337 -30.38 81.78 -84.96
N ALA A 338 -30.50 80.90 -85.95
CA ALA A 338 -30.40 79.46 -85.74
C ALA A 338 -28.99 79.05 -85.28
N PHE A 339 -27.94 79.70 -85.80
CA PHE A 339 -26.57 79.46 -85.34
C PHE A 339 -26.37 79.88 -83.88
N TYR A 340 -26.83 81.08 -83.49
CA TYR A 340 -26.81 81.52 -82.08
C TYR A 340 -27.64 80.61 -81.18
N TYR A 341 -28.81 80.16 -81.65
CA TYR A 341 -29.66 79.22 -80.93
C TYR A 341 -28.96 77.87 -80.70
N LEU A 342 -28.25 77.34 -81.70
CA LEU A 342 -27.45 76.11 -81.58
C LEU A 342 -26.30 76.25 -80.58
N ILE A 343 -25.58 77.37 -80.60
CA ILE A 343 -24.51 77.65 -79.63
C ILE A 343 -25.08 77.75 -78.21
N MET A 344 -26.17 78.49 -78.01
CA MET A 344 -26.81 78.60 -76.70
C MET A 344 -27.29 77.23 -76.20
N ARG A 345 -27.86 76.40 -77.09
CA ARG A 345 -28.26 75.02 -76.76
C ARG A 345 -27.08 74.15 -76.37
N LEU A 346 -25.92 74.30 -77.02
CA LEU A 346 -24.69 73.60 -76.66
C LEU A 346 -24.18 74.03 -75.27
N ILE A 347 -24.16 75.33 -74.99
CA ILE A 347 -23.74 75.87 -73.68
C ILE A 347 -24.66 75.36 -72.56
N PHE A 348 -25.98 75.42 -72.76
CA PHE A 348 -26.93 74.87 -71.78
C PHE A 348 -26.76 73.36 -71.59
N SER A 349 -26.50 72.61 -72.66
CA SER A 349 -26.23 71.17 -72.57
C SER A 349 -24.97 70.87 -71.76
N ILE A 350 -23.90 71.66 -71.94
CA ILE A 350 -22.66 71.55 -71.16
C ILE A 350 -22.90 71.88 -69.69
N LEU A 351 -23.65 72.96 -69.39
CA LEU A 351 -23.98 73.36 -68.02
C LEU A 351 -24.80 72.27 -67.32
N LEU A 352 -25.84 71.75 -67.97
CA LEU A 352 -26.64 70.64 -67.44
C LEU A 352 -25.78 69.39 -67.22
N PHE A 353 -24.87 69.07 -68.14
CA PHE A 353 -23.97 67.93 -68.02
C PHE A 353 -23.00 68.09 -66.83
N LEU A 354 -22.44 69.28 -66.62
CA LEU A 354 -21.61 69.61 -65.46
C LEU A 354 -22.39 69.46 -64.15
N THR A 355 -23.64 69.94 -64.11
CA THR A 355 -24.52 69.76 -62.95
C THR A 355 -24.77 68.29 -62.67
N VAL A 356 -25.03 67.46 -63.69
CA VAL A 356 -25.21 66.01 -63.54
C VAL A 356 -23.95 65.33 -62.99
N ILE A 357 -22.76 65.69 -63.47
CA ILE A 357 -21.49 65.14 -62.93
C ILE A 357 -21.31 65.53 -61.46
N TYR A 358 -21.58 66.79 -61.12
CA TYR A 358 -21.45 67.30 -59.76
C TYR A 358 -22.42 66.59 -58.80
N THR A 359 -23.70 66.48 -59.17
CA THR A 359 -24.70 65.79 -58.36
C THR A 359 -24.41 64.29 -58.26
N SER A 360 -23.89 63.66 -59.31
CA SER A 360 -23.43 62.27 -59.26
C SER A 360 -22.32 62.06 -58.22
N ARG A 361 -21.35 62.99 -58.12
CA ARG A 361 -20.30 62.89 -57.08
C ARG A 361 -20.84 63.03 -55.67
N ILE A 362 -21.78 63.95 -55.45
CA ILE A 362 -22.43 64.12 -54.15
C ILE A 362 -23.23 62.86 -53.80
N ALA A 363 -23.96 62.30 -54.76
CA ALA A 363 -24.76 61.09 -54.56
C ALA A 363 -23.90 59.89 -54.15
N ILE A 364 -22.72 59.71 -54.77
CA ILE A 364 -21.78 58.63 -54.41
C ILE A 364 -21.31 58.78 -52.95
N ARG A 365 -20.90 59.98 -52.53
CA ARG A 365 -20.49 60.23 -51.14
C ARG A 365 -21.64 60.02 -50.15
N ALA A 366 -22.82 60.53 -50.48
CA ALA A 366 -24.00 60.34 -49.64
C ALA A 366 -24.35 58.84 -49.51
N TYR A 367 -24.24 58.08 -50.60
CA TYR A 367 -24.46 56.64 -50.60
C TYR A 367 -23.43 55.88 -49.76
N SER A 368 -22.14 56.21 -49.85
CA SER A 368 -21.11 55.55 -49.05
C SER A 368 -21.29 55.82 -47.55
N HIS A 369 -21.59 57.07 -47.17
CA HIS A 369 -21.92 57.42 -45.78
C HIS A 369 -23.15 56.68 -45.27
N TRP A 370 -24.21 56.63 -46.09
CA TRP A 370 -25.41 55.89 -45.74
C TRP A 370 -25.14 54.39 -45.57
N ARG A 371 -24.37 53.78 -46.47
CA ARG A 371 -24.02 52.35 -46.41
C ARG A 371 -23.18 52.02 -45.17
N HIS A 372 -22.25 52.91 -44.82
CA HIS A 372 -21.46 52.78 -43.61
C HIS A 372 -22.33 52.87 -42.35
N SER A 373 -23.19 53.90 -42.26
CA SER A 373 -24.13 54.08 -41.15
C SER A 373 -25.07 52.87 -40.99
N GLU A 374 -25.59 52.34 -42.09
CA GLU A 374 -26.44 51.15 -42.10
C GLU A 374 -25.71 49.90 -41.57
N ASN A 375 -24.48 49.65 -42.04
CA ASN A 375 -23.69 48.52 -41.55
C ASN A 375 -23.39 48.65 -40.05
N MET A 376 -23.10 49.86 -39.59
CA MET A 376 -22.90 50.12 -38.16
C MET A 376 -24.18 49.93 -37.35
N HIS A 377 -25.33 50.40 -37.86
CA HIS A 377 -26.63 50.18 -37.24
C HIS A 377 -26.94 48.68 -37.10
N LEU A 378 -26.66 47.86 -38.11
CA LEU A 378 -26.86 46.41 -38.04
C LEU A 378 -25.92 45.74 -37.02
N LYS A 379 -24.65 46.15 -36.97
CA LYS A 379 -23.71 45.69 -35.95
C LYS A 379 -24.20 46.04 -34.55
N LEU A 380 -24.63 47.29 -34.32
CA LEU A 380 -25.18 47.73 -33.04
C LEU A 380 -26.47 47.01 -32.67
N ALA A 381 -27.38 46.80 -33.63
CA ALA A 381 -28.61 46.04 -33.40
C ALA A 381 -28.31 44.59 -32.98
N SER A 382 -27.27 43.97 -33.56
CA SER A 382 -26.81 42.63 -33.16
C SER A 382 -26.11 42.59 -31.81
N LEU A 383 -25.44 43.69 -31.41
CA LEU A 383 -24.72 43.82 -30.14
C LEU A 383 -25.61 44.29 -28.98
N ARG A 384 -26.71 44.98 -29.25
CA ARG A 384 -27.67 45.50 -28.26
C ARG A 384 -28.13 44.48 -27.23
N PRO A 385 -28.40 43.21 -27.57
CA PRO A 385 -28.77 42.20 -26.59
C PRO A 385 -27.64 41.87 -25.59
N PHE A 386 -26.39 41.87 -26.06
CA PHE A 386 -25.21 41.64 -25.22
C PHE A 386 -24.95 42.82 -24.30
N ILE A 387 -25.09 44.05 -24.81
CA ILE A 387 -24.95 45.27 -24.01
C ILE A 387 -26.01 45.30 -22.89
N ASN A 388 -27.27 44.97 -23.20
CA ASN A 388 -28.34 44.93 -22.21
C ASN A 388 -28.13 43.90 -21.08
N SER A 389 -27.24 42.91 -21.28
CA SER A 389 -26.92 41.89 -20.27
C SER A 389 -25.79 42.30 -19.31
N LEU A 390 -25.05 43.37 -19.62
CA LEU A 390 -23.96 43.89 -18.79
C LEU A 390 -24.51 44.78 -17.66
N LYS A 391 -23.68 45.09 -16.67
CA LYS A 391 -24.07 46.02 -15.57
C LYS A 391 -24.29 47.44 -16.12
N PRO A 392 -25.18 48.25 -15.53
CA PRO A 392 -25.53 49.58 -16.05
C PRO A 392 -24.31 50.53 -16.20
N ASP A 393 -23.29 50.37 -15.37
CA ASP A 393 -22.05 51.16 -15.46
C ASP A 393 -21.22 50.79 -16.70
N GLU A 394 -21.09 49.50 -17.00
CA GLU A 394 -20.41 48.97 -18.20
C GLU A 394 -21.19 49.31 -19.47
N GLN A 395 -22.52 49.29 -19.40
CA GLN A 395 -23.39 49.74 -20.49
C GLN A 395 -23.14 51.22 -20.85
N SER A 396 -23.06 52.09 -19.84
CA SER A 396 -22.81 53.53 -20.03
C SER A 396 -21.44 53.79 -20.65
N GLN A 397 -20.43 53.00 -20.27
CA GLN A 397 -19.08 53.10 -20.83
C GLN A 397 -19.02 52.64 -22.29
N ILE A 398 -19.60 51.47 -22.60
CA ILE A 398 -19.71 50.97 -23.98
C ILE A 398 -20.50 51.96 -24.86
N HIS A 399 -21.59 52.55 -24.33
CA HIS A 399 -22.32 53.58 -25.06
C HIS A 399 -21.46 54.82 -25.34
N LYS A 400 -20.65 55.28 -24.40
CA LYS A 400 -19.72 56.40 -24.61
C LYS A 400 -18.64 56.08 -25.63
N ASP A 401 -18.12 54.86 -25.64
CA ASP A 401 -17.06 54.42 -26.56
C ASP A 401 -17.59 54.18 -27.99
N LEU A 402 -18.85 53.74 -28.13
CA LEU A 402 -19.51 53.55 -29.43
C LEU A 402 -20.01 54.86 -30.06
N VAL A 403 -20.15 55.94 -29.29
CA VAL A 403 -20.61 57.25 -29.79
C VAL A 403 -19.62 57.83 -30.82
N PRO A 404 -18.29 57.86 -30.59
CA PRO A 404 -17.31 58.23 -31.61
C PRO A 404 -17.34 57.34 -32.85
N ASP A 405 -17.50 56.02 -32.71
CA ASP A 405 -17.56 55.13 -33.88
C ASP A 405 -18.85 55.32 -34.69
N TYR A 406 -19.95 55.69 -34.03
CA TYR A 406 -21.25 55.95 -34.67
C TYR A 406 -21.36 57.37 -35.26
N PHE A 407 -20.78 58.38 -34.60
CA PHE A 407 -20.93 59.79 -34.96
C PHE A 407 -19.66 60.45 -35.52
N GLY A 408 -18.47 59.86 -35.40
CA GLY A 408 -17.27 60.43 -36.04
C GLY A 408 -15.90 59.92 -35.61
N LYS A 409 -15.14 59.43 -36.60
CA LYS A 409 -13.87 60.00 -37.11
C LYS A 409 -13.47 59.28 -38.42
N ASP A 410 -13.84 58.00 -38.51
CA ASP A 410 -13.56 57.12 -39.66
C ASP A 410 -14.74 56.95 -40.63
N ALA A 411 -15.94 57.44 -40.27
CA ALA A 411 -17.10 57.46 -41.17
C ALA A 411 -16.88 58.33 -42.44
N GLY A 412 -15.79 59.11 -42.49
CA GLY A 412 -15.31 59.87 -43.64
C GLY A 412 -13.97 59.41 -44.23
N ILE A 413 -13.33 58.38 -43.68
CA ILE A 413 -12.08 57.81 -44.22
C ILE A 413 -12.40 56.46 -44.85
N VAL A 414 -13.29 56.45 -45.84
CA VAL A 414 -13.46 55.32 -46.77
C VAL A 414 -12.77 55.62 -48.11
N ASP A 415 -12.12 56.78 -48.23
CA ASP A 415 -11.23 57.06 -49.36
C ASP A 415 -9.84 56.50 -49.04
N GLY A 416 -9.69 55.17 -49.19
CA GLY A 416 -8.39 54.64 -49.56
C GLY A 416 -7.95 55.40 -50.80
N GLN A 417 -6.82 56.11 -50.75
CA GLN A 417 -6.29 57.01 -51.78
C GLN A 417 -5.98 56.33 -53.15
N ASN A 418 -6.51 55.13 -53.42
CA ASN A 418 -6.24 54.31 -54.59
C ASN A 418 -7.49 53.77 -55.31
N GLU A 419 -8.71 54.22 -55.03
CA GLU A 419 -9.84 53.95 -55.92
C GLU A 419 -9.79 54.87 -57.16
N LYS A 420 -8.87 54.54 -58.07
CA LYS A 420 -8.89 55.06 -59.45
C LYS A 420 -10.21 54.63 -60.11
N PHE A 421 -11.14 55.59 -60.23
CA PHE A 421 -12.14 55.70 -61.30
C PHE A 421 -12.65 54.38 -61.89
N LYS A 422 -13.29 53.52 -61.09
CA LYS A 422 -13.91 52.30 -61.63
C LYS A 422 -15.40 52.42 -61.95
N ASP A 423 -16.09 53.43 -61.42
CA ASP A 423 -17.53 53.59 -61.61
C ASP A 423 -17.92 55.00 -62.08
N LEU A 424 -17.39 55.42 -63.23
CA LEU A 424 -18.28 56.12 -64.16
C LEU A 424 -19.10 55.03 -64.84
N PRO A 425 -20.45 55.06 -64.81
CA PRO A 425 -21.25 54.06 -65.50
C PRO A 425 -20.73 53.93 -66.93
N ALA A 426 -20.33 52.72 -67.33
CA ALA A 426 -19.58 52.47 -68.57
C ALA A 426 -20.22 53.11 -69.82
N ASN A 427 -21.52 53.37 -69.78
CA ASN A 427 -22.25 54.07 -70.82
C ASN A 427 -21.90 55.56 -70.96
N VAL A 428 -21.63 56.30 -69.87
CA VAL A 428 -21.36 57.76 -69.96
C VAL A 428 -19.93 58.02 -70.40
N SER A 429 -18.97 57.23 -69.92
CA SER A 429 -17.58 57.28 -70.35
C SER A 429 -17.42 56.80 -71.80
N ALA A 430 -18.15 55.76 -72.23
CA ALA A 430 -18.17 55.31 -73.63
C ALA A 430 -18.82 56.34 -74.58
N VAL A 431 -19.87 57.04 -74.14
CA VAL A 431 -20.50 58.12 -74.93
C VAL A 431 -19.58 59.33 -75.05
N ALA A 432 -18.89 59.72 -73.98
CA ALA A 432 -17.91 60.81 -74.01
C ALA A 432 -16.68 60.47 -74.87
N MET A 433 -16.16 59.24 -74.79
CA MET A 433 -15.07 58.77 -75.65
C MET A 433 -15.47 58.75 -77.13
N LYS A 434 -16.66 58.24 -77.48
CA LYS A 434 -17.16 58.27 -78.87
C LYS A 434 -17.34 59.68 -79.42
N ALA A 435 -17.78 60.63 -78.59
CA ALA A 435 -17.92 62.03 -79.01
C ALA A 435 -16.55 62.69 -79.27
N ILE A 436 -15.54 62.39 -78.46
CA ILE A 436 -14.16 62.87 -78.66
C ILE A 436 -13.54 62.26 -79.93
N GLU A 437 -13.80 60.98 -80.20
CA GLU A 437 -13.32 60.28 -81.40
C GLU A 437 -13.91 60.87 -82.70
N GLN A 438 -15.18 61.30 -82.67
CA GLN A 438 -15.83 61.94 -83.82
C GLN A 438 -15.41 63.41 -84.04
N ILE A 439 -15.00 64.12 -82.98
CA ILE A 439 -14.56 65.53 -83.07
C ILE A 439 -13.07 65.64 -83.43
N GLY A 440 -12.25 64.63 -83.11
CA GLY A 440 -10.80 64.62 -83.36
C GLY A 440 -10.34 64.03 -84.71
N GLY A 441 -11.25 63.50 -85.54
CA GLY A 441 -10.90 62.63 -86.67
C GLY A 441 -11.33 63.11 -88.06
N GLY A 442 -11.14 64.37 -88.42
CA GLY A 442 -11.57 64.87 -89.74
C GLY A 442 -10.81 66.07 -90.31
N SER A 443 -9.56 65.85 -90.76
CA SER A 443 -8.81 66.64 -91.77
C SER A 443 -7.34 66.15 -91.75
N SER A 444 -6.83 65.31 -92.66
CA SER A 444 -6.50 65.71 -94.03
C SER A 444 -5.95 64.54 -94.86
N GLU A 445 -6.46 64.45 -96.10
CA GLU A 445 -5.85 64.04 -97.38
C GLU A 445 -4.75 62.97 -97.43
N GLY A 446 -5.10 61.83 -98.05
CA GLY A 446 -4.15 60.97 -98.77
C GLY A 446 -4.13 61.32 -100.26
N LYS A 447 -3.09 62.04 -100.70
CA LYS A 447 -2.69 62.15 -102.12
C LYS A 447 -1.83 60.94 -102.47
N ASP A 448 -2.34 60.06 -103.33
CA ASP A 448 -1.50 59.15 -104.11
C ASP A 448 -1.35 59.69 -105.53
N ALA A 449 -0.11 60.00 -105.88
CA ALA A 449 0.33 60.42 -107.20
C ALA A 449 0.95 59.23 -107.94
N LYS A 450 0.41 58.87 -109.11
CA LYS A 450 1.14 58.14 -110.18
C LYS A 450 0.64 58.54 -111.60
N LYS A 451 1.39 59.46 -112.20
CA LYS A 451 1.94 59.53 -113.58
C LYS A 451 1.30 58.75 -114.77
N GLY A 452 1.18 59.46 -115.91
CA GLY A 452 1.15 59.00 -117.32
C GLY A 452 -0.22 59.24 -118.00
N GLU A 453 -0.44 59.86 -119.16
CA GLU A 453 0.33 60.22 -120.38
C GLU A 453 -0.30 61.51 -120.99
N SER A 454 0.45 62.53 -121.42
CA SER A 454 0.86 62.86 -122.81
C SER A 454 -0.21 62.76 -123.91
N ASN A 455 -0.93 63.85 -124.18
CA ASN A 455 -0.86 64.69 -125.39
C ASN A 455 -1.92 65.78 -125.38
#